data_AF-A0A173S8C6-F1
#
_entry.id   AF-A0A173S8C6-F1
#
_cell.length_a   1.000
_cell.length_b   1.000
_cell.length_c   1.000
_cell.angle_alpha   90.00
_cell.angle_beta   90.00
_cell.angle_gamma   90.00
#
_symmetry.space_group_name_H-M   'P 1'
#
loop_
_entity.id
_entity.type
_entity.pdbx_description
1 polymer ?
#
loop_
_entity_poly.entity_id
_entity_poly.type
_entity_poly.pdbx_seq_one_letter_code
_entity_poly.pdbx_strand_id
1 'polypeptide(L)' 'MCTERLQTPVIQRNNMIVNGWYYCPAGHKTGQRIEKNSNIENTPIWCKHCKKAYYPVIKDGKIKEITK' A
#
# COMPACT_ATOMS: atom_id res chain seq x y z
N MET A 1 20.05 24.62 -15.97
CA MET A 1 20.12 23.45 -15.07
C MET A 1 18.70 23.10 -14.68
N CYS A 2 18.18 22.03 -15.24
CA CYS A 2 16.84 21.53 -14.99
C CYS A 2 16.74 21.05 -13.55
N THR A 3 16.01 21.76 -12.71
CA THR A 3 15.46 21.18 -11.49
C THR A 3 13.98 21.03 -11.74
N GLU A 4 13.65 19.94 -12.44
CA GLU A 4 12.28 19.48 -12.53
C GLU A 4 11.85 19.15 -11.09
N ARG A 5 11.14 20.11 -10.51
CA ARG A 5 10.37 19.97 -9.28
C ARG A 5 9.38 18.85 -9.57
N LEU A 6 9.76 17.62 -9.22
CA LEU A 6 8.89 16.46 -9.33
C LEU A 6 7.57 16.85 -8.65
N GLN A 7 6.57 17.09 -9.49
CA GLN A 7 5.18 17.23 -9.13
C GLN A 7 4.91 16.12 -8.13
N THR A 8 4.66 16.45 -6.86
CA THR A 8 4.01 15.49 -5.97
C THR A 8 2.54 15.58 -6.36
N PRO A 9 2.00 14.66 -7.20
CA PRO A 9 0.57 14.65 -7.40
C PRO A 9 -0.05 14.38 -6.02
N VAL A 10 -0.97 15.27 -5.67
CA VAL A 10 -1.97 15.17 -4.62
C VAL A 10 -2.16 13.72 -4.20
N ILE A 11 -1.80 13.40 -2.95
CA ILE A 11 -1.83 12.06 -2.36
C ILE A 11 -3.25 11.49 -2.50
N GLN A 12 -3.51 10.78 -3.61
CA GLN A 12 -4.61 9.83 -3.69
C GLN A 12 -4.27 8.75 -2.67
N ARG A 13 -5.05 8.69 -1.59
CA ARG A 13 -4.89 7.79 -0.43
C ARG A 13 -5.22 6.35 -0.81
N ASN A 14 -4.55 5.81 -1.81
CA ASN A 14 -4.65 4.42 -2.20
C ASN A 14 -3.53 3.65 -1.53
N ASN A 15 -3.90 2.59 -0.80
CA ASN A 15 -2.94 1.63 -0.27
C ASN A 15 -2.04 1.19 -1.42
N MET A 16 -0.73 1.06 -1.18
CA MET A 16 0.24 0.83 -2.25
C MET A 16 1.16 -0.34 -1.91
N ILE A 17 1.55 -1.13 -2.90
CA ILE A 17 2.63 -2.12 -2.77
C ILE A 17 3.82 -1.58 -3.56
N VAL A 18 4.94 -1.29 -2.88
CA VAL A 18 6.18 -0.80 -3.51
C VAL A 18 7.29 -1.78 -3.22
N ASN A 19 7.95 -2.30 -4.27
CA ASN A 19 9.03 -3.27 -4.14
C ASN A 19 8.67 -4.47 -3.25
N GLY A 20 7.41 -4.93 -3.35
CA GLY A 20 6.88 -6.03 -2.52
C GLY A 20 6.63 -5.66 -1.06
N TRP A 21 6.64 -4.38 -0.68
CA TRP A 21 6.26 -3.93 0.66
C TRP A 21 4.92 -3.24 0.63
N TYR A 22 4.05 -3.57 1.59
CA TYR A 22 2.78 -2.89 1.73
C TYR A 22 2.95 -1.54 2.45
N TYR A 23 2.38 -0.50 1.87
CA TYR A 23 2.28 0.85 2.41
C TYR A 23 0.82 1.13 2.78
N CYS A 24 0.61 1.60 4.01
CA CYS A 24 -0.72 1.99 4.47
C CYS A 24 -1.24 3.20 3.68
N PRO A 25 -2.56 3.50 3.70
CA PRO A 25 -3.13 4.64 2.96
C PRO A 25 -2.60 6.01 3.42
N ALA A 26 -1.95 6.08 4.59
CA ALA A 26 -1.24 7.26 5.06
C ALA A 26 0.19 7.39 4.50
N GLY A 27 0.66 6.43 3.70
CA GLY A 27 1.98 6.44 3.07
C GLY A 27 3.11 5.81 3.89
N HIS A 28 2.83 5.19 5.04
CA HIS A 28 3.87 4.52 5.85
C HIS A 28 4.12 3.09 5.39
N LYS A 29 5.41 2.72 5.30
CA LYS A 29 5.84 1.34 5.08
C LYS A 29 5.43 0.47 6.27
N THR A 30 4.78 -0.65 5.99
CA THR A 30 4.46 -1.66 7.01
C THR A 30 5.51 -2.77 7.05
N GLY A 31 5.46 -3.61 8.09
CA GLY A 31 6.30 -4.79 8.20
C GLY A 31 5.86 -5.96 7.32
N GLN A 32 4.74 -5.83 6.60
CA GLN A 32 4.23 -6.89 5.75
C GLN A 32 4.87 -6.82 4.35
N ARG A 33 5.55 -7.91 3.99
CA ARG A 33 6.01 -8.15 2.63
C ARG A 33 4.95 -8.93 1.86
N ILE A 34 4.76 -8.55 0.60
CA ILE A 34 3.85 -9.16 -0.36
C ILE A 34 4.70 -9.73 -1.48
N GLU A 35 4.66 -11.04 -1.67
CA GLU A 35 5.37 -11.69 -2.77
C GLU A 35 4.55 -11.61 -4.06
N LYS A 36 5.24 -11.79 -5.20
CA LYS A 36 4.57 -11.92 -6.49
C LYS A 36 3.62 -13.11 -6.42
N ASN A 37 2.41 -12.98 -6.96
CA ASN A 37 1.37 -14.01 -6.95
C ASN A 37 0.79 -14.38 -5.57
N SER A 38 1.13 -13.63 -4.50
CA SER A 38 0.48 -13.83 -3.19
C SER A 38 -0.94 -13.27 -3.18
N ASN A 39 -1.83 -14.00 -2.50
CA ASN A 39 -3.21 -13.59 -2.26
C ASN A 39 -3.40 -13.34 -0.76
N ILE A 40 -3.96 -12.19 -0.41
CA ILE A 40 -4.29 -11.82 0.97
C ILE A 40 -5.70 -11.25 0.96
N GLU A 41 -6.62 -11.92 1.65
CA GLU A 41 -8.00 -11.49 1.78
C GLU A 41 -8.38 -11.55 3.26
N ASN A 42 -9.05 -10.50 3.75
CA ASN A 42 -9.53 -10.42 5.12
C ASN A 42 -8.46 -10.57 6.23
N THR A 43 -7.17 -10.46 5.88
CA THR A 43 -6.06 -10.50 6.83
C THR A 43 -5.66 -9.08 7.26
N PRO A 44 -5.56 -8.80 8.57
CA PRO A 44 -5.13 -7.48 9.04
C PRO A 44 -3.63 -7.26 8.79
N ILE A 45 -3.31 -6.17 8.10
CA ILE A 45 -1.95 -5.61 8.03
C ILE A 45 -1.83 -4.46 9.02
N TRP A 46 -0.97 -4.65 10.03
CA TRP A 46 -0.73 -3.64 11.06
C TRP A 46 0.27 -2.57 10.61
N CYS A 47 -0.10 -1.30 10.79
CA CYS A 47 0.83 -0.18 10.65
C CYS A 47 1.30 0.30 12.02
N LYS A 48 2.61 0.21 12.29
CA LYS A 48 3.22 0.68 13.55
C LYS A 48 3.07 2.19 13.77
N HIS A 49 3.12 2.99 12.69
CA HIS A 49 3.00 4.45 12.76
C HIS A 49 1.55 4.88 13.03
N CYS A 50 0.58 4.29 12.34
CA CYS A 50 -0.82 4.62 12.50
C CYS A 50 -1.48 3.92 13.69
N LYS A 51 -0.82 2.92 14.29
CA LYS A 51 -1.36 2.06 15.35
C LYS A 51 -2.75 1.51 15.00
N LYS A 52 -2.93 1.11 13.74
CA LYS A 52 -4.20 0.64 13.17
C LYS A 52 -3.97 -0.54 12.23
N ALA A 53 -4.94 -1.46 12.22
CA ALA A 53 -5.02 -2.55 11.25
C ALA A 53 -5.76 -2.11 9.99
N TYR A 54 -5.22 -2.48 8.83
CA TYR A 54 -5.85 -2.32 7.52
C TYR A 54 -6.16 -3.70 6.95
N TYR A 55 -7.29 -3.84 6.26
CA TYR A 55 -7.72 -5.10 5.66
C TYR A 55 -7.74 -4.95 4.13
N PRO A 56 -6.58 -4.87 3.47
CA PRO A 56 -6.54 -4.80 2.02
C PRO A 56 -6.92 -6.14 1.40
N VAL A 57 -7.51 -6.07 0.20
CA VAL A 57 -7.66 -7.24 -0.66
C VAL A 57 -6.51 -7.21 -1.66
N ILE A 58 -5.63 -8.19 -1.58
CA ILE A 58 -4.47 -8.35 -2.45
C ILE A 58 -4.67 -9.63 -3.24
N LYS A 59 -4.67 -9.52 -4.57
CA LYS A 59 -4.68 -10.68 -5.47
C LYS A 59 -3.52 -10.59 -6.44
N ASP A 60 -2.84 -11.70 -6.67
CA ASP A 60 -1.66 -11.79 -7.54
C ASP A 60 -0.56 -10.77 -7.20
N GLY A 61 -0.40 -10.44 -5.91
CA GLY A 61 0.53 -9.41 -5.44
C GLY A 61 0.13 -7.96 -5.78
N LYS A 62 -1.12 -7.71 -6.20
CA LYS A 62 -1.67 -6.38 -6.50
C LYS A 62 -2.86 -6.09 -5.60
N ILE A 63 -3.01 -4.84 -5.17
CA ILE A 63 -4.18 -4.40 -4.40
C ILE A 63 -5.38 -4.32 -5.34
N LYS A 64 -6.47 -5.01 -5.00
CA LYS A 64 -7.76 -4.81 -5.65
C LYS A 64 -8.56 -3.80 -4.83
N GLU A 65 -8.92 -2.69 -5.46
CA GLU A 65 -9.92 -1.79 -4.91
C GLU A 65 -11.27 -2.53 -4.90
N ILE A 66 -11.87 -2.65 -3.72
CA ILE A 66 -13.26 -3.12 -3.60
C ILE A 66 -14.12 -1.90 -3.96
N THR A 67 -14.35 -1.66 -5.25
CA THR A 67 -15.47 -0.83 -5.68
C THR A 67 -16.74 -1.52 -5.20
N LYS A 68 -17.40 -0.94 -4.21
CA LYS A 68 -18.78 -1.26 -3.86
C LYS A 68 -19.71 -0.78 -4.97
#